data_AF-A0A0C3RRE8-F1
#
_entry.id   AF-A0A0C3RRE8-F1
#
_cell.length_a   1.000
_cell.length_b   1.000
_cell.length_c   1.000
_cell.angle_alpha   90.00
_cell.angle_beta   90.00
_cell.angle_gamma   90.00
#
_symmetry.space_group_name_H-M   'P 1'
#
loop_
_entity.id
_entity.type
_entity.pdbx_description
1 polymer ?
#
loop_
_entity_poly.entity_id
_entity_poly.type
_entity_poly.pdbx_seq_one_letter_code
_entity_poly.pdbx_strand_id
1 'polypeptide(L)'
;MSILRFIEVDLIAVVLGPRLAILVTRPSQDAFKSNFVIQWSPESFKAKSMPVSRPRVYLIDFEVAIDFPEGYPIDQRVCVGIPTEGLLTNPDKYARQRPPETESGMPYDPFRLDVWQLGTSFADFTSREDIDEVLVRMIEPNAEIRLTAAEALDKLVERVSAVSPKARLIPPVVFDLPPRYLK
;
A
#
# COMPACT_ATOMS: atom_id res chain seq x y z
N MET A 1 -10.85 -20.47 1.68
CA MET A 1 -9.66 -21.33 1.59
C MET A 1 -8.47 -20.43 1.35
N SER A 2 -7.75 -20.08 2.42
CA SER A 2 -6.89 -18.89 2.50
C SER A 2 -5.54 -19.08 1.81
N ILE A 3 -5.31 -18.33 0.73
CA ILE A 3 -4.11 -18.38 -0.12
C ILE A 3 -2.90 -17.64 0.52
N LEU A 4 -3.07 -17.01 1.69
CA LEU A 4 -2.06 -16.15 2.32
C LEU A 4 -1.07 -16.88 3.26
N ARG A 5 -0.79 -18.17 3.07
CA ARG A 5 0.00 -18.96 4.05
C ARG A 5 1.53 -18.97 3.87
N PHE A 6 2.09 -18.24 2.92
CA PHE A 6 3.54 -18.02 2.85
C PHE A 6 3.83 -16.61 2.33
N ILE A 7 4.06 -15.66 3.25
CA ILE A 7 4.51 -14.29 2.95
C ILE A 7 5.95 -14.22 3.42
N GLU A 8 6.89 -14.61 2.55
CA GLU A 8 8.31 -14.36 2.78
C GLU A 8 8.54 -12.85 3.01
N VAL A 9 9.55 -12.48 3.79
CA VAL A 9 9.95 -11.07 3.97
C VAL A 9 10.35 -10.44 2.63
N ASP A 10 10.80 -11.25 1.67
CA ASP A 10 10.99 -10.84 0.27
C ASP A 10 9.68 -10.35 -0.36
N LEU A 11 8.53 -10.89 0.03
CA LEU A 11 7.24 -10.45 -0.48
C LEU A 11 6.95 -9.00 -0.05
N ILE A 12 7.32 -8.52 1.14
CA ILE A 12 7.03 -7.11 1.50
C ILE A 12 7.83 -6.13 0.66
N ALA A 13 9.09 -6.42 0.36
CA ALA A 13 9.91 -5.60 -0.54
C ALA A 13 9.45 -5.70 -2.00
N VAL A 14 9.13 -6.92 -2.44
CA VAL A 14 8.65 -7.23 -3.79
C VAL A 14 7.21 -6.78 -4.00
N VAL A 15 6.44 -6.63 -2.93
CA VAL A 15 5.03 -6.21 -2.95
C VAL A 15 4.91 -4.73 -2.68
N LEU A 16 5.47 -4.16 -1.63
CA LEU A 16 5.37 -2.72 -1.39
C LEU A 16 6.18 -1.92 -2.42
N GLY A 17 7.30 -2.44 -2.89
CA GLY A 17 8.21 -1.70 -3.77
C GLY A 17 7.53 -1.23 -5.07
N PRO A 18 7.02 -2.15 -5.89
CA PRO A 18 6.28 -1.80 -7.10
C PRO A 18 4.97 -1.06 -6.82
N ARG A 19 4.32 -1.30 -5.68
CA ARG A 19 3.07 -0.61 -5.28
C ARG A 19 3.30 0.87 -5.06
N LEU A 20 4.35 1.22 -4.32
CA LEU A 20 4.72 2.61 -4.06
C LEU A 20 5.18 3.31 -5.34
N ALA A 21 5.90 2.62 -6.23
CA ALA A 21 6.33 3.19 -7.51
C ALA A 21 5.15 3.62 -8.41
N ILE A 22 4.03 2.89 -8.39
CA ILE A 22 2.82 3.27 -9.13
C ILE A 22 2.21 4.53 -8.53
N LEU A 23 2.13 4.60 -7.19
CA LEU A 23 1.55 5.73 -6.46
C LEU A 23 2.38 7.02 -6.56
N VAL A 24 3.63 6.99 -7.06
CA VAL A 24 4.41 8.21 -7.31
C VAL A 24 3.85 9.03 -8.49
N THR A 25 3.20 8.37 -9.45
CA THR A 25 2.87 9.00 -10.74
C THR A 25 1.43 9.47 -10.83
N ARG A 26 0.50 8.73 -10.22
CA ARG A 26 -0.93 9.02 -10.27
C ARG A 26 -1.57 8.64 -8.94
N PRO A 27 -2.33 9.55 -8.31
CA PRO A 27 -3.05 9.20 -7.10
C PRO A 27 -4.22 8.25 -7.41
N SER A 28 -4.26 7.14 -6.68
CA SER A 28 -5.30 6.12 -6.81
C SER A 28 -6.57 6.48 -6.06
N GLN A 29 -6.47 7.20 -4.94
CA GLN A 29 -7.56 7.51 -4.01
C GLN A 29 -8.19 6.27 -3.31
N ASP A 30 -7.80 5.06 -3.70
CA ASP A 30 -8.21 3.77 -3.11
C ASP A 30 -7.03 2.78 -3.04
N ALA A 31 -5.86 3.23 -2.56
CA ALA A 31 -4.60 2.48 -2.59
C ALA A 31 -4.47 1.39 -1.50
N PHE A 32 -5.49 0.56 -1.30
CA PHE A 32 -5.46 -0.52 -0.31
C PHE A 32 -4.84 -1.80 -0.86
N LYS A 33 -4.21 -2.63 0.00
CA LYS A 33 -3.62 -3.93 -0.42
C LYS A 33 -4.53 -4.84 -1.24
N SER A 34 -5.86 -4.72 -1.09
CA SER A 34 -6.88 -5.48 -1.86
C SER A 34 -6.87 -5.13 -3.35
N ASN A 35 -6.52 -3.89 -3.69
CA ASN A 35 -6.54 -3.38 -5.05
C ASN A 35 -5.18 -3.62 -5.74
N PHE A 36 -4.33 -4.45 -5.15
CA PHE A 36 -3.07 -4.83 -5.74
C PHE A 36 -3.03 -6.34 -5.95
N VAL A 37 -2.95 -6.73 -7.21
CA VAL A 37 -2.86 -8.13 -7.62
C VAL A 37 -1.42 -8.48 -7.96
N ILE A 38 -1.04 -9.72 -7.67
CA ILE A 38 0.32 -10.22 -7.93
C ILE A 38 0.21 -11.25 -9.04
N GLN A 39 1.12 -11.19 -10.02
CA GLN A 39 1.22 -12.19 -11.07
C GLN A 39 1.38 -13.57 -10.44
N TRP A 40 0.47 -14.49 -10.79
CA TRP A 40 0.59 -15.89 -10.42
C TRP A 40 1.81 -16.51 -11.11
N SER A 41 2.67 -17.17 -10.33
CA SER A 41 3.86 -17.87 -10.82
C SER A 41 3.81 -19.32 -10.33
N PRO A 42 3.20 -20.25 -11.08
CA PRO A 42 3.03 -21.64 -10.67
C PRO A 42 4.37 -22.38 -10.52
N GLU A 43 5.42 -21.95 -11.22
CA GLU A 43 6.76 -22.53 -11.16
C GLU A 43 7.43 -22.35 -9.78
N SER A 44 6.99 -21.36 -9.00
CA SER A 44 7.48 -21.09 -7.64
C SER A 44 7.13 -22.20 -6.64
N PHE A 45 6.14 -23.05 -6.97
CA PHE A 45 5.76 -24.21 -6.15
C PHE A 45 6.62 -25.46 -6.43
N LYS A 46 7.44 -25.46 -7.48
CA LYS A 46 8.37 -26.56 -7.74
C LYS A 46 9.52 -26.45 -6.74
N ALA A 47 9.59 -27.40 -5.80
CA ALA A 47 10.71 -27.49 -4.87
C ALA A 47 12.05 -27.43 -5.63
N LYS A 48 12.96 -26.55 -5.18
CA LYS A 48 14.27 -26.29 -5.80
C LYS A 48 14.26 -25.55 -7.16
N SER A 49 13.12 -25.00 -7.57
CA SER A 49 13.05 -24.08 -8.72
C SER A 49 13.20 -22.64 -8.23
N MET A 50 14.31 -21.98 -8.57
CA MET A 50 14.43 -20.54 -8.40
C MET A 50 13.54 -19.86 -9.46
N PRO A 51 12.59 -19.00 -9.08
CA PRO A 51 11.79 -18.29 -10.07
C PRO A 51 12.71 -17.42 -10.94
N VAL A 52 12.55 -17.53 -12.26
CA VAL A 52 13.37 -16.82 -13.26
C VAL A 52 13.14 -15.29 -13.21
N SER A 53 11.99 -14.86 -12.65
CA SER A 53 11.63 -13.46 -12.53
C SER A 53 10.97 -13.15 -11.18
N ARG A 54 11.14 -11.92 -10.71
CA ARG A 54 10.39 -11.39 -9.56
C ARG A 54 8.88 -11.34 -9.91
N PRO A 55 7.98 -11.66 -8.96
CA PRO A 55 6.55 -11.46 -9.12
C PRO A 55 6.23 -10.03 -9.53
N ARG A 56 5.42 -9.85 -10.59
CA ARG A 56 4.93 -8.52 -10.98
C ARG A 56 3.73 -8.16 -10.12
N VAL A 57 3.64 -6.90 -9.71
CA VAL A 57 2.50 -6.37 -8.95
C VAL A 57 1.78 -5.36 -9.83
N TYR A 58 0.46 -5.45 -9.86
CA TYR A 58 -0.40 -4.53 -10.59
C TYR A 58 -1.33 -3.84 -9.61
N LEU A 59 -1.44 -2.51 -9.70
CA LEU A 59 -2.54 -1.77 -9.12
C LEU A 59 -3.74 -1.91 -10.08
N ILE A 60 -4.88 -2.29 -9.52
CA ILE A 60 -6.16 -2.35 -10.20
C ILE A 60 -7.10 -1.32 -9.57
N ASP A 61 -8.29 -1.20 -10.14
CA ASP A 61 -9.37 -0.39 -9.58
C ASP A 61 -9.03 1.11 -9.53
N PHE A 62 -9.11 1.74 -10.71
CA PHE A 62 -8.82 3.17 -10.92
C PHE A 62 -10.11 4.01 -10.99
N GLU A 63 -11.25 3.51 -10.50
CA GLU A 63 -12.55 4.18 -10.64
C GLU A 63 -12.57 5.59 -10.04
N VAL A 64 -11.80 5.78 -8.96
CA VAL A 64 -11.68 7.06 -8.23
C VAL A 64 -10.33 7.74 -8.43
N ALA A 65 -9.48 7.21 -9.32
CA ALA A 65 -8.17 7.76 -9.58
C ALA A 65 -8.26 9.14 -10.26
N ILE A 66 -7.36 10.04 -9.87
CA ILE A 66 -7.36 11.42 -10.36
C ILE A 66 -6.20 11.60 -11.34
N ASP A 67 -6.50 12.27 -12.44
CA ASP A 67 -5.51 12.64 -13.43
C ASP A 67 -5.24 14.14 -13.39
N PHE A 68 -3.99 14.50 -13.12
CA PHE A 68 -3.54 15.88 -13.20
C PHE A 68 -2.96 16.15 -14.59
N PRO A 69 -3.31 17.27 -15.25
CA PRO A 69 -2.77 17.60 -16.56
C PRO A 69 -1.23 17.62 -16.56
N GLU A 70 -0.64 17.32 -17.71
CA GLU A 70 0.81 17.41 -17.89
C GLU A 70 1.29 18.85 -17.64
N GLY A 71 2.39 19.01 -16.91
CA GLY A 71 2.92 20.31 -16.51
C GLY A 71 2.19 20.98 -15.34
N TYR A 72 1.14 20.37 -14.78
CA TYR A 72 0.47 20.93 -13.61
C TYR A 72 1.40 20.89 -12.38
N PRO A 73 1.64 22.02 -11.67
CA PRO A 73 2.58 22.10 -10.57
C PRO A 73 2.25 21.12 -9.44
N ILE A 74 3.25 20.44 -8.89
CA ILE A 74 3.05 19.37 -7.90
C ILE A 74 2.42 19.86 -6.59
N ASP A 75 2.75 21.09 -6.19
CA ASP A 75 2.21 21.79 -5.03
C ASP A 75 0.73 22.16 -5.18
N GLN A 76 0.23 22.20 -6.41
CA GLN A 76 -1.18 22.48 -6.71
C GLN A 76 -2.01 21.22 -6.94
N ARG A 77 -1.39 20.04 -6.95
CA ARG A 77 -2.06 18.74 -7.11
C ARG A 77 -2.74 18.31 -5.82
N VAL A 78 -3.82 19.00 -5.47
CA VAL A 78 -4.57 18.79 -4.22
C VAL A 78 -5.96 18.23 -4.50
N CYS A 79 -6.53 17.59 -3.48
CA CYS A 79 -7.90 17.08 -3.48
C CYS A 79 -8.66 17.64 -2.29
N VAL A 80 -9.99 17.68 -2.37
CA VAL A 80 -10.87 18.13 -1.29
C VAL A 80 -11.95 17.08 -1.09
N GLY A 81 -12.32 16.85 0.18
CA GLY A 81 -13.39 15.92 0.53
C GLY A 81 -12.98 14.45 0.44
N ILE A 82 -13.99 13.60 0.64
CA ILE A 82 -13.80 12.15 0.70
C ILE A 82 -13.59 11.61 -0.72
N PRO A 83 -12.70 10.61 -0.92
CA PRO A 83 -12.46 9.90 -2.20
C PRO A 83 -13.65 9.31 -2.98
N THR A 84 -14.90 9.69 -2.70
CA THR A 84 -16.11 9.06 -3.22
C THR A 84 -17.17 10.04 -3.74
N GLU A 85 -16.95 11.36 -3.64
CA GLU A 85 -17.97 12.36 -3.98
C GLU A 85 -18.36 12.44 -5.47
N GLY A 86 -17.71 11.67 -6.36
CA GLY A 86 -17.98 11.70 -7.81
C GLY A 86 -18.77 10.53 -8.42
N LEU A 87 -18.75 9.32 -7.83
CA LEU A 87 -19.24 8.10 -8.52
C LEU A 87 -20.04 7.11 -7.66
N LEU A 88 -19.99 7.19 -6.34
CA LEU A 88 -20.80 6.34 -5.45
C LEU A 88 -21.61 7.23 -4.52
N THR A 89 -22.89 7.37 -4.83
CA THR A 89 -23.88 8.29 -4.24
C THR A 89 -24.25 8.03 -2.78
N ASN A 90 -23.38 7.41 -1.99
CA ASN A 90 -23.64 7.25 -0.56
C ASN A 90 -22.34 7.22 0.29
N PRO A 91 -22.02 8.31 1.02
CA PRO A 91 -20.94 8.35 2.01
C PRO A 91 -21.01 7.20 3.02
N ASP A 92 -22.21 6.70 3.33
CA ASP A 92 -22.42 5.57 4.24
C ASP A 92 -21.94 4.22 3.68
N LYS A 93 -21.59 4.15 2.39
CA LYS A 93 -21.06 2.94 1.74
C LYS A 93 -19.55 2.88 1.68
N TYR A 94 -18.84 4.01 1.84
CA TYR A 94 -17.37 3.99 1.87
C TYR A 94 -16.90 3.54 3.25
N ALA A 95 -16.87 2.23 3.46
CA ALA A 95 -16.52 1.61 4.74
C ALA A 95 -15.00 1.55 5.01
N ARG A 96 -14.17 2.05 4.09
CA ARG A 96 -12.71 1.99 4.27
C ARG A 96 -12.24 3.04 5.27
N GLN A 97 -11.13 2.74 5.95
CA GLN A 97 -10.51 3.66 6.91
C GLN A 97 -10.02 4.92 6.20
N ARG A 98 -10.07 6.05 6.90
CA ARG A 98 -9.79 7.39 6.35
C ARG A 98 -8.86 8.18 7.27
N PRO A 99 -7.91 8.94 6.71
CA PRO A 99 -7.09 9.84 7.51
C PRO A 99 -7.83 11.17 7.76
N PRO A 100 -7.48 11.91 8.83
CA PRO A 100 -8.25 13.06 9.30
C PRO A 100 -8.36 14.20 8.27
N GLU A 101 -7.37 14.36 7.40
CA GLU A 101 -7.39 15.42 6.38
C GLU A 101 -8.56 15.28 5.40
N THR A 102 -9.01 14.06 5.11
CA THR A 102 -10.13 13.81 4.18
C THR A 102 -11.50 14.22 4.74
N GLU A 103 -11.61 14.35 6.07
CA GLU A 103 -12.83 14.78 6.76
C GLU A 103 -12.85 16.29 7.05
N SER A 104 -11.71 16.97 6.90
CA SER A 104 -11.55 18.38 7.25
C SER A 104 -12.25 19.36 6.30
N GLY A 105 -12.55 18.92 5.07
CA GLY A 105 -13.02 19.80 3.99
C GLY A 105 -11.94 20.73 3.42
N MET A 106 -10.70 20.65 3.91
CA MET A 106 -9.57 21.42 3.42
C MET A 106 -8.83 20.66 2.31
N PRO A 107 -8.11 21.36 1.41
CA PRO A 107 -7.27 20.72 0.42
C PRO A 107 -6.18 19.86 1.06
N TYR A 108 -5.98 18.65 0.53
CA TYR A 108 -4.94 17.72 0.96
C TYR A 108 -4.17 17.13 -0.22
N ASP A 109 -3.00 16.58 0.08
CA ASP A 109 -2.15 15.86 -0.88
C ASP A 109 -2.70 14.44 -1.14
N PRO A 110 -3.17 14.14 -2.35
CA PRO A 110 -3.74 12.84 -2.69
C PRO A 110 -2.69 11.72 -2.77
N PHE A 111 -1.43 12.04 -3.02
CA PHE A 111 -0.34 11.07 -3.03
C PHE A 111 -0.02 10.59 -1.60
N ARG A 112 -0.09 11.50 -0.63
CA ARG A 112 0.07 11.14 0.79
C ARG A 112 -1.14 10.42 1.37
N LEU A 113 -2.33 10.67 0.84
CA LEU A 113 -3.51 9.84 1.13
C LEU A 113 -3.25 8.38 0.74
N ASP A 114 -2.78 8.13 -0.48
CA ASP A 114 -2.53 6.76 -0.96
C ASP A 114 -1.50 6.01 -0.10
N VAL A 115 -0.44 6.70 0.33
CA VAL A 115 0.56 6.13 1.23
C VAL A 115 -0.07 5.71 2.56
N TRP A 116 -0.95 6.55 3.11
CA TRP A 116 -1.67 6.25 4.34
C TRP A 116 -2.62 5.06 4.18
N GLN A 117 -3.38 5.00 3.08
CA GLN A 117 -4.28 3.89 2.77
C GLN A 117 -3.52 2.57 2.62
N LEU A 118 -2.39 2.61 1.89
CA LEU A 118 -1.54 1.45 1.72
C LEU A 118 -0.98 0.97 3.06
N GLY A 119 -0.37 1.86 3.86
CA GLY A 119 0.18 1.52 5.17
C GLY A 119 -0.88 0.94 6.12
N THR A 120 -2.04 1.60 6.19
CA THR A 120 -3.17 1.20 7.03
C THR A 120 -3.70 -0.18 6.65
N SER A 121 -3.69 -0.50 5.34
CA SER A 121 -4.14 -1.81 4.87
C SER A 121 -3.26 -2.98 5.36
N PHE A 122 -2.06 -2.71 5.88
CA PHE A 122 -1.17 -3.69 6.51
C PHE A 122 -1.27 -3.72 8.05
N ALA A 123 -2.20 -3.02 8.68
CA ALA A 123 -2.34 -3.00 10.15
C ALA A 123 -2.69 -4.37 10.77
N ASP A 124 -3.18 -5.33 9.97
CA ASP A 124 -3.46 -6.71 10.37
C ASP A 124 -2.25 -7.66 10.23
N PHE A 125 -1.09 -7.11 9.90
CA PHE A 125 0.13 -7.85 9.59
C PHE A 125 1.31 -7.27 10.37
N THR A 126 2.06 -8.13 11.04
CA THR A 126 3.34 -7.76 11.68
C THR A 126 4.48 -8.40 10.93
N SER A 127 5.49 -7.59 10.60
CA SER A 127 6.68 -8.02 9.90
C SER A 127 7.87 -8.13 10.87
N ARG A 128 9.03 -7.64 10.42
CA ARG A 128 10.18 -7.31 11.22
C ARG A 128 10.06 -5.86 11.69
N GLU A 129 10.60 -5.60 12.87
CA GLU A 129 10.63 -4.29 13.51
C GLU A 129 11.09 -3.16 12.57
N ASP A 130 12.15 -3.39 11.79
CA ASP A 130 12.70 -2.38 10.86
C ASP A 130 11.78 -2.04 9.67
N ILE A 131 10.90 -2.95 9.28
CA ILE A 131 9.87 -2.75 8.26
C ILE A 131 8.62 -2.14 8.88
N ASP A 132 8.24 -2.61 10.07
CA ASP A 132 7.09 -2.10 10.82
C ASP A 132 7.29 -0.61 11.17
N GLU A 133 8.53 -0.18 11.49
CA GLU A 133 8.90 1.24 11.63
C GLU A 133 8.53 2.08 10.39
N VAL A 134 8.73 1.54 9.18
CA VAL A 134 8.38 2.26 7.95
C VAL A 134 6.87 2.30 7.77
N LEU A 135 6.17 1.20 8.03
CA LEU A 135 4.71 1.12 7.95
C LEU A 135 4.03 2.10 8.92
N VAL A 136 4.54 2.21 10.14
CA VAL A 136 4.06 3.20 11.13
C VAL A 136 4.21 4.63 10.61
N ARG A 137 5.34 4.94 9.96
CA ARG A 137 5.56 6.28 9.38
C ARG A 137 4.73 6.57 8.13
N MET A 138 4.24 5.54 7.43
CA MET A 138 3.31 5.70 6.31
C MET A 138 1.91 6.10 6.79
N ILE A 139 1.50 5.70 8.00
CA ILE A 139 0.16 5.97 8.56
C ILE A 139 0.11 7.18 9.50
N GLU A 140 1.16 8.00 9.49
CA GLU A 140 1.26 9.20 10.30
C GLU A 140 0.05 10.13 10.08
N PRO A 141 -0.71 10.47 11.15
CA PRO A 141 -1.87 11.35 11.04
C PRO A 141 -1.54 12.73 10.48
N ASN A 142 -0.37 13.30 10.82
CA ASN A 142 0.06 14.54 10.21
C ASN A 142 0.59 14.28 8.79
N ALA A 143 -0.23 14.63 7.79
CA ALA A 143 0.15 14.50 6.39
C ALA A 143 1.48 15.19 6.08
N GLU A 144 1.88 16.29 6.73
CA GLU A 144 3.12 17.03 6.43
C GLU A 144 4.41 16.23 6.72
N ILE A 145 4.40 15.38 7.74
CA ILE A 145 5.56 14.59 8.17
C ILE A 145 5.45 13.11 7.78
N ARG A 146 4.30 12.72 7.22
CA ARG A 146 4.07 11.41 6.61
C ARG A 146 5.05 11.18 5.46
N LEU A 147 5.55 9.94 5.35
CA LEU A 147 6.41 9.57 4.23
C LEU A 147 5.69 9.76 2.90
N THR A 148 6.43 10.24 1.91
CA THR A 148 6.04 10.11 0.50
C THR A 148 6.21 8.67 0.03
N ALA A 149 5.58 8.32 -1.09
CA ALA A 149 5.73 6.99 -1.67
C ALA A 149 7.19 6.67 -2.03
N ALA A 150 7.93 7.66 -2.53
CA ALA A 150 9.36 7.53 -2.83
C ALA A 150 10.21 7.29 -1.57
N GLU A 151 10.01 8.08 -0.52
CA GLU A 151 10.77 7.90 0.74
C GLU A 151 10.44 6.56 1.41
N ALA A 152 9.17 6.14 1.39
CA ALA A 152 8.78 4.82 1.89
C ALA A 152 9.45 3.71 1.09
N LEU A 153 9.48 3.83 -0.24
CA LEU A 153 10.12 2.88 -1.14
C LEU A 153 11.62 2.76 -0.84
N ASP A 154 12.32 3.89 -0.79
CA ASP A 154 13.76 3.94 -0.54
C ASP A 154 14.11 3.29 0.79
N LYS A 155 13.34 3.60 1.85
CA LYS A 155 13.53 3.00 3.17
C LYS A 155 13.32 1.49 3.15
N LEU A 156 12.24 1.01 2.51
CA LEU A 156 11.99 -0.43 2.41
C LEU A 156 13.09 -1.15 1.63
N VAL A 157 13.55 -0.56 0.52
CA VAL A 157 14.64 -1.11 -0.30
C VAL A 157 15.94 -1.18 0.52
N GLU A 158 16.27 -0.13 1.26
CA GLU A 158 17.44 -0.09 2.14
C GLU A 158 17.40 -1.22 3.18
N ARG A 159 16.28 -1.33 3.93
CA ARG A 159 16.14 -2.36 4.96
C ARG A 159 16.24 -3.77 4.40
N VAL A 160 15.58 -4.03 3.27
CA VAL A 160 15.56 -5.37 2.66
C VAL A 160 16.94 -5.73 2.09
N SER A 161 17.62 -4.77 1.46
CA SER A 161 18.95 -4.98 0.88
C SER A 161 19.99 -5.31 1.95
N ALA A 162 19.82 -4.80 3.18
CA ALA A 162 20.69 -5.13 4.31
C ALA A 162 20.51 -6.57 4.84
N VAL A 163 19.42 -7.27 4.47
CA VAL A 163 19.13 -8.64 4.95
C VAL A 163 19.70 -9.67 3.98
N SER A 164 20.53 -10.58 4.49
CA SER A 164 21.01 -11.72 3.68
C SER A 164 19.84 -12.59 3.20
N PRO A 165 19.88 -13.16 1.98
CA PRO A 165 18.77 -13.96 1.43
C PRO A 165 18.29 -15.08 2.36
N LYS A 166 19.21 -15.72 3.10
CA LYS A 166 18.87 -16.80 4.04
C LYS A 166 18.05 -16.30 5.25
N ALA A 167 18.25 -15.05 5.67
CA ALA A 167 17.53 -14.43 6.77
C ALA A 167 16.19 -13.79 6.37
N ARG A 168 15.81 -13.87 5.08
CA ARG A 168 14.51 -13.41 4.55
C ARG A 168 13.42 -14.49 4.62
N LEU A 169 13.83 -15.72 4.91
CA LEU A 169 12.96 -16.89 5.09
C LEU A 169 12.29 -16.89 6.48
N ILE A 170 11.65 -15.78 6.86
CA ILE A 170 10.84 -15.72 8.08
C ILE A 170 9.37 -15.86 7.65
N PRO A 171 8.65 -16.89 8.11
CA PRO A 171 7.23 -17.02 7.82
C PRO A 171 6.44 -15.90 8.51
N PRO A 172 5.41 -15.35 7.85
CA PRO A 172 4.59 -14.30 8.43
C PRO A 172 3.72 -14.87 9.55
N VAL A 173 3.41 -14.04 10.55
CA VAL A 173 2.35 -14.35 11.51
C VAL A 173 1.11 -13.56 11.10
N VAL A 174 0.08 -14.25 10.62
CA VAL A 174 -1.21 -13.64 10.32
C VAL A 174 -2.10 -13.80 11.54
N PHE A 175 -2.59 -12.69 12.09
CA PHE A 175 -3.53 -12.73 13.19
C PHE A 175 -4.94 -12.96 12.64
N ASP A 176 -5.65 -13.96 13.16
CA ASP A 176 -7.09 -14.10 12.94
C ASP A 176 -7.78 -12.96 13.72
N LEU A 177 -8.11 -11.85 13.05
CA LEU A 177 -8.95 -10.83 13.68
C LEU A 177 -10.34 -11.42 13.95
N PRO A 178 -10.92 -11.22 15.16
CA PRO A 178 -12.29 -11.64 15.42
C PRO A 178 -13.26 -10.89 14.49
N PRO A 179 -14.43 -11.50 14.16
CA PRO A 179 -15.37 -11.03 13.14
C PRO A 179 -16.17 -9.77 13.55
N ARG A 180 -15.50 -8.73 14.07
CA ARG A 180 -16.12 -7.43 14.40
C ARG A 180 -15.95 -6.37 13.32
N TYR A 181 -15.27 -6.68 12.22
CA TYR A 181 -15.06 -5.77 11.08
C TYR A 181 -15.74 -6.23 9.78
N LEU A 182 -16.66 -7.21 9.87
CA LEU A 182 -17.66 -7.45 8.83
C LEU A 182 -18.91 -6.64 9.18
N LYS A 183 -18.97 -5.40 8.72
CA LYS A 183 -20.22 -4.66 8.55
C LYS A 183 -20.34 -4.25 7.09
#